data_AF-A0ABD1WC62-F1
#
_entry.id   AF-A0ABD1WC62-F1
#
_cell.length_a   1.000
_cell.length_b   1.000
_cell.length_c   1.000
_cell.angle_alpha   90.00
_cell.angle_beta   90.00
_cell.angle_gamma   90.00
#
_symmetry.space_group_name_H-M   'P 1'
#
loop_
_entity.id
_entity.type
_entity.pdbx_description
1 polymer ?
#
loop_
_entity_poly.entity_id
_entity_poly.type
_entity_poly.pdbx_seq_one_letter_code
_entity_poly.pdbx_strand_id
1 'polypeptide(L)'
;MNTCSESGPPHDALFFVLAYLPVFELVSMSQVCKSLRDVINNDILPWLNVIVEPPLNTRLSDDILMKITSKANGRVRVLSLMNCVKVTDDGLLKVVEENHFITKLYTPGCTSITPEGFIRAVKLLTNENHRLKSLKVSGIYNMKKEDLETLHSLINLNQAQQKKGKIFYHEYRKCSSLRHEEIDGSVDVDVCPKCHEVRMVFDCPGVFCPRKKQHQTIECRGCDHCIPRCEECGICITGLELAEAACADALCLECWLQLPKCNFCNKPYCNQHAHQGCRFSGSSGFVCTTCHAKFC
;
A
#
# COMPACT_ATOMS: atom_id res chain seq x y z
N MET A 1 -47.86 7.80 26.24
CA MET A 1 -46.50 8.16 26.71
C MET A 1 -45.58 7.03 26.29
N ASN A 2 -44.86 7.19 25.18
CA ASN A 2 -43.86 6.20 24.75
C ASN A 2 -42.61 6.39 25.61
N THR A 3 -42.33 5.43 26.48
CA THR A 3 -41.05 5.31 27.15
C THR A 3 -40.01 4.91 26.10
N CYS A 4 -39.19 5.86 25.65
CA CYS A 4 -37.93 5.51 24.99
C CYS A 4 -37.14 4.65 25.98
N SER A 5 -37.03 3.36 25.70
CA SER A 5 -36.06 2.50 26.38
C SER A 5 -34.69 3.10 26.16
N GLU A 6 -34.06 3.64 27.22
CA GLU A 6 -32.65 4.01 27.16
C GLU A 6 -31.87 2.73 26.85
N SER A 7 -31.36 2.65 25.62
CA SER A 7 -30.41 1.61 25.26
C SER A 7 -29.20 1.75 26.18
N GLY A 8 -28.94 0.76 27.02
CA GLY A 8 -27.79 0.72 27.91
C GLY A 8 -26.46 0.87 27.15
N PRO A 9 -25.34 1.07 27.87
CA PRO A 9 -24.04 1.20 27.23
C PRO A 9 -23.74 -0.03 26.34
N PRO A 10 -22.91 0.14 25.29
CA PRO A 10 -22.45 -1.00 24.50
C PRO A 10 -21.79 -2.05 25.41
N HIS A 11 -22.01 -3.32 25.10
CA HIS A 11 -21.41 -4.42 25.86
C HIS A 11 -19.87 -4.33 25.84
N ASP A 12 -19.21 -4.56 26.98
CA ASP A 12 -17.77 -4.34 27.15
C ASP A 12 -16.90 -5.09 26.13
N ALA A 13 -17.36 -6.27 25.71
CA ALA A 13 -16.77 -7.06 24.61
C ALA A 13 -16.48 -6.22 23.35
N LEU A 14 -17.34 -5.25 23.02
CA LEU A 14 -17.19 -4.39 21.85
C LEU A 14 -15.94 -3.52 21.94
N PHE A 15 -15.53 -3.10 23.14
CA PHE A 15 -14.34 -2.27 23.32
C PHE A 15 -13.04 -3.03 23.00
N PHE A 16 -13.00 -4.34 23.24
CA PHE A 16 -11.86 -5.17 22.83
C PHE A 16 -11.72 -5.30 21.31
N VAL A 17 -12.84 -5.24 20.58
CA VAL A 17 -12.84 -5.29 19.10
C VAL A 17 -12.22 -4.02 18.51
N LEU A 18 -12.38 -2.86 19.17
CA LEU A 18 -11.89 -1.58 18.67
C LEU A 18 -10.38 -1.59 18.38
N ALA A 19 -9.58 -2.27 19.20
CA ALA A 19 -8.13 -2.35 19.01
C ALA A 19 -7.70 -3.04 17.70
N TYR A 20 -8.61 -3.77 17.05
CA TYR A 20 -8.37 -4.48 15.80
C TYR A 20 -9.01 -3.81 14.59
N LEU A 21 -9.78 -2.74 14.79
CA LEU A 21 -10.44 -2.02 13.71
C LEU A 21 -9.45 -1.10 12.99
N PRO A 22 -9.51 -1.01 11.64
CA PRO A 22 -8.76 0.01 10.92
C PRO A 22 -9.25 1.42 11.25
N VAL A 23 -8.46 2.43 10.86
CA VAL A 23 -8.71 3.84 11.21
C VAL A 23 -10.09 4.30 10.73
N PHE A 24 -10.54 3.87 9.55
CA PHE A 24 -11.84 4.26 9.01
C PHE A 24 -12.99 3.75 9.89
N GLU A 25 -12.96 2.48 10.28
CA GLU A 25 -13.93 1.84 11.15
C GLU A 25 -13.89 2.45 12.55
N LEU A 26 -12.72 2.72 13.11
CA LEU A 26 -12.56 3.41 14.40
C LEU A 26 -13.23 4.79 14.40
N VAL A 27 -12.93 5.61 13.38
CA VAL A 27 -13.54 6.94 13.26
C VAL A 27 -15.05 6.82 13.06
N SER A 28 -15.52 5.82 12.29
CA SER A 28 -16.95 5.57 12.09
C SER A 28 -17.65 5.17 13.40
N MET A 29 -17.04 4.27 14.19
CA MET A 29 -17.56 3.84 15.49
C MET A 29 -17.64 5.00 16.49
N SER A 30 -16.71 5.96 16.42
CA SER A 30 -16.74 7.16 17.27
C SER A 30 -17.94 8.08 16.98
N GLN A 31 -18.60 7.92 15.83
CA GLN A 31 -19.79 8.70 15.47
C GLN A 31 -21.11 8.05 15.87
N VAL A 32 -21.10 6.78 16.31
CA VAL A 32 -22.31 6.02 16.64
C VAL A 32 -22.95 6.50 17.94
N CYS A 33 -22.19 6.62 19.02
CA CYS A 33 -22.69 7.10 20.31
C CYS A 33 -21.59 7.77 21.15
N LYS A 34 -21.98 8.46 22.24
CA LYS A 34 -21.03 9.13 23.14
C LYS A 34 -20.08 8.13 23.82
N SER A 35 -20.60 7.02 24.34
CA SER A 35 -19.79 5.99 25.02
C SER A 35 -18.67 5.44 24.12
N LEU A 36 -18.96 5.08 22.87
CA LEU A 36 -17.94 4.63 21.92
C LEU A 36 -16.92 5.72 21.60
N ARG A 37 -17.39 6.95 21.39
CA ARG A 37 -16.52 8.12 21.14
C ARG A 37 -15.54 8.34 22.29
N ASP A 38 -16.03 8.26 23.52
CA ASP A 38 -15.24 8.51 24.72
C ASP A 38 -14.19 7.40 24.91
N VAL A 39 -14.57 6.13 24.74
CA VAL A 39 -13.59 5.03 24.82
C VAL A 39 -12.52 5.15 23.74
N ILE A 40 -12.92 5.42 22.49
CA ILE A 40 -12.00 5.55 21.36
C ILE A 40 -11.04 6.75 21.52
N ASN A 41 -11.50 7.85 22.13
CA ASN A 41 -10.67 9.03 22.33
C ASN A 41 -9.74 8.93 23.53
N ASN A 42 -10.09 8.12 24.54
CA ASN A 42 -9.31 7.96 25.76
C ASN A 42 -8.35 6.76 25.72
N ASP A 43 -8.56 5.81 24.80
CA ASP A 43 -7.64 4.69 24.59
C ASP A 43 -6.60 5.02 23.51
N ILE A 44 -5.32 4.87 23.87
CA ILE A 44 -4.16 5.13 23.01
C ILE A 44 -3.87 3.91 22.10
N LEU A 45 -4.22 2.70 22.53
CA LEU A 45 -3.78 1.45 21.88
C LEU A 45 -4.18 1.35 20.40
N PRO A 46 -5.42 1.68 20.01
CA PRO A 46 -5.84 1.61 18.59
C PRO A 46 -5.06 2.58 17.69
N TRP A 47 -4.49 3.64 18.26
CA TRP A 47 -3.81 4.72 17.53
C TRP A 47 -2.29 4.53 17.44
N LEU A 48 -1.73 3.47 18.03
CA LEU A 48 -0.30 3.17 17.89
C LEU A 48 0.08 2.83 16.44
N ASN A 49 -0.86 2.30 15.65
CA ASN A 49 -0.68 1.94 14.25
C ASN A 49 -1.71 2.68 13.39
N VAL A 50 -1.33 3.85 12.88
CA VAL A 50 -2.18 4.66 12.02
C VAL A 50 -1.97 4.22 10.58
N ILE A 51 -2.90 3.42 10.06
CA ILE A 51 -2.92 2.94 8.68
C ILE A 51 -4.11 3.59 7.96
N VAL A 52 -3.82 4.43 6.97
CA VAL A 52 -4.82 5.12 6.15
C VAL A 52 -4.75 4.60 4.72
N GLU A 53 -5.88 4.05 4.28
CA GLU A 53 -6.09 3.47 2.96
C GLU A 53 -7.37 4.05 2.32
N PRO A 54 -7.63 3.77 1.03
CA PRO A 54 -8.95 4.00 0.44
C PRO A 54 -10.09 3.39 1.28
N PRO A 55 -11.21 4.12 1.46
CA PRO A 55 -11.53 5.40 0.83
C PRO A 55 -11.05 6.65 1.60
N LEU A 56 -10.51 6.49 2.82
CA LEU A 56 -10.18 7.60 3.72
C LEU A 56 -9.04 8.49 3.20
N ASN A 57 -8.08 7.91 2.49
CA ASN A 57 -6.92 8.60 1.90
C ASN A 57 -7.27 9.88 1.11
N THR A 58 -8.37 9.87 0.35
CA THR A 58 -8.78 11.01 -0.50
C THR A 58 -9.28 12.23 0.30
N ARG A 59 -9.64 12.01 1.56
CA ARG A 59 -10.19 13.04 2.46
C ARG A 59 -9.19 13.47 3.53
N LEU A 60 -8.08 12.76 3.69
CA LEU A 60 -7.08 13.05 4.71
C LEU A 60 -6.25 14.29 4.34
N SER A 61 -6.50 15.41 5.02
CA SER A 61 -5.63 16.60 5.01
C SER A 61 -4.68 16.60 6.21
N ASP A 62 -3.70 17.50 6.19
CA ASP A 62 -2.75 17.69 7.30
C ASP A 62 -3.45 17.88 8.67
N ASP A 63 -4.48 18.71 8.73
CA ASP A 63 -5.24 18.93 9.97
C ASP A 63 -5.95 17.68 10.48
N ILE A 64 -6.48 16.86 9.56
CA ILE A 64 -7.17 15.61 9.93
C ILE A 64 -6.14 14.57 10.39
N LEU A 65 -5.00 14.50 9.69
CA LEU A 65 -3.88 13.64 10.07
C LEU A 65 -3.41 13.96 11.49
N MET A 66 -3.15 15.24 11.81
CA MET A 66 -2.78 15.69 13.16
C MET A 66 -3.83 15.31 14.22
N LYS A 67 -5.12 15.50 13.92
CA LYS A 67 -6.21 15.10 14.83
C LYS A 67 -6.26 13.59 15.09
N ILE A 68 -5.88 12.77 14.10
CA ILE A 68 -5.83 11.31 14.25
C ILE A 68 -4.60 10.91 15.07
N THR A 69 -3.41 11.42 14.72
CA THR A 69 -2.15 11.02 15.35
C THR A 69 -2.00 11.53 16.78
N SER A 70 -2.58 12.69 17.11
CA SER A 70 -2.60 13.22 18.48
C SER A 70 -3.32 12.30 19.49
N LYS A 71 -4.24 11.43 19.03
CA LYS A 71 -4.88 10.43 19.90
C LYS A 71 -3.91 9.37 20.44
N ALA A 72 -2.78 9.17 19.77
CA ALA A 72 -1.72 8.30 20.27
C ALA A 72 -0.85 8.97 21.35
N ASN A 73 -1.09 10.26 21.66
CA ASN A 73 -0.34 11.05 22.63
C ASN A 73 1.19 10.96 22.43
N GLY A 74 1.63 11.18 21.18
CA GLY A 74 3.02 11.12 20.78
C GLY A 74 3.61 9.71 20.62
N ARG A 75 2.80 8.65 20.75
CA ARG A 75 3.26 7.25 20.74
C ARG A 75 2.98 6.48 19.45
N VAL A 76 2.66 7.15 18.34
CA VAL A 76 2.51 6.46 17.05
C VAL A 76 3.80 5.66 16.76
N ARG A 77 3.64 4.38 16.44
CA ARG A 77 4.73 3.45 16.11
C ARG A 77 4.79 3.14 14.63
N VAL A 78 3.64 3.09 13.98
CA VAL A 78 3.49 2.85 12.55
C VAL A 78 2.61 3.94 11.98
N LEU A 79 3.15 4.69 11.02
CA LEU A 79 2.41 5.65 10.22
C LEU A 79 2.44 5.18 8.78
N SER A 80 1.27 4.80 8.25
CA SER A 80 1.13 4.31 6.89
C SER A 80 0.05 5.07 6.15
N LEU A 81 0.47 5.92 5.21
CA LEU A 81 -0.37 6.80 4.41
C LEU A 81 -0.34 6.34 2.96
N MET A 82 -1.39 5.67 2.50
CA MET A 82 -1.43 5.11 1.15
C MET A 82 -2.21 6.03 0.22
N ASN A 83 -1.57 6.55 -0.82
CA ASN A 83 -2.19 7.46 -1.80
C ASN A 83 -2.88 8.67 -1.15
N CYS A 84 -2.31 9.23 -0.08
CA CYS A 84 -2.85 10.38 0.64
C CYS A 84 -2.37 11.68 -0.02
N VAL A 85 -2.93 12.01 -1.19
CA VAL A 85 -2.46 13.12 -2.05
C VAL A 85 -2.67 14.53 -1.47
N LYS A 86 -3.42 14.67 -0.37
CA LYS A 86 -3.66 15.95 0.31
C LYS A 86 -2.76 16.17 1.53
N VAL A 87 -1.93 15.18 1.88
CA VAL A 87 -0.94 15.32 2.94
C VAL A 87 0.33 15.94 2.36
N THR A 88 0.84 16.98 2.99
CA THR A 88 2.01 17.74 2.53
C THR A 88 3.24 17.46 3.40
N ASP A 89 4.38 17.99 2.98
CA ASP A 89 5.62 17.99 3.77
C ASP A 89 5.40 18.59 5.16
N ASP A 90 4.68 19.72 5.27
CA ASP A 90 4.43 20.38 6.55
C ASP A 90 3.56 19.53 7.49
N GLY A 91 2.54 18.86 6.93
CA GLY A 91 1.71 17.93 7.68
C GLY A 91 2.50 16.74 8.21
N LEU A 92 3.32 16.12 7.35
CA LEU A 92 4.18 15.00 7.74
C LEU A 92 5.19 15.41 8.83
N LEU A 93 5.84 16.57 8.67
CA LEU A 93 6.84 17.06 9.61
C LEU A 93 6.22 17.30 11.00
N LYS A 94 5.07 17.98 11.08
CA LYS A 94 4.38 18.21 12.38
C LYS A 94 4.02 16.90 13.08
N VAL A 95 3.53 15.90 12.33
CA VAL A 95 3.21 14.58 12.92
C VAL A 95 4.45 13.94 13.52
N VAL A 96 5.56 13.99 12.79
CA VAL A 96 6.83 13.39 13.20
C VAL A 96 7.44 14.10 14.41
N GLU A 97 7.35 15.44 14.46
CA GLU A 97 7.77 16.26 15.60
C GLU A 97 6.97 15.96 16.88
N GLU A 98 5.72 15.51 16.78
CA GLU A 98 4.95 15.09 17.96
C GLU A 98 5.14 13.59 18.29
N ASN A 99 5.60 12.77 17.33
CA ASN A 99 5.62 11.31 17.43
C ASN A 99 6.99 10.69 17.16
N HIS A 100 7.95 10.95 18.03
CA HIS A 100 9.31 10.45 17.92
C HIS A 100 9.45 8.92 17.99
N PHE A 101 8.40 8.17 18.37
CA PHE A 101 8.40 6.71 18.49
C PHE A 101 8.06 5.94 17.19
N ILE A 102 7.91 6.65 16.07
CA ILE A 102 7.64 6.02 14.78
C ILE A 102 8.82 5.11 14.38
N THR A 103 8.50 3.84 14.18
CA THR A 103 9.43 2.79 13.75
C THR A 103 9.24 2.38 12.29
N LYS A 104 8.04 2.63 11.74
CA LYS A 104 7.68 2.37 10.35
C LYS A 104 6.98 3.61 9.79
N LEU A 105 7.55 4.22 8.75
CA LEU A 105 6.98 5.39 8.07
C LEU A 105 6.76 5.08 6.59
N TYR A 106 5.51 4.91 6.20
CA TYR A 106 5.10 4.54 4.85
C TYR A 106 4.24 5.65 4.26
N THR A 107 4.64 6.19 3.11
CA THR A 107 3.91 7.23 2.37
C THR A 107 3.80 6.92 0.87
N PRO A 108 3.53 5.67 0.45
CA PRO A 108 3.52 5.36 -0.96
C PRO A 108 2.36 6.05 -1.68
N GLY A 109 2.65 6.64 -2.84
CA GLY A 109 1.69 7.40 -3.64
C GLY A 109 1.24 8.73 -3.02
N CYS A 110 1.89 9.21 -1.95
CA CYS A 110 1.66 10.56 -1.41
C CYS A 110 2.40 11.59 -2.28
N THR A 111 1.78 11.99 -3.39
CA THR A 111 2.41 12.82 -4.42
C THR A 111 2.71 14.26 -4.00
N SER A 112 2.11 14.74 -2.91
CA SER A 112 2.33 16.07 -2.34
C SER A 112 3.45 16.11 -1.30
N ILE A 113 4.07 14.96 -1.02
CA ILE A 113 5.27 14.86 -0.19
C ILE A 113 6.47 14.84 -1.13
N THR A 114 7.45 15.69 -0.90
CA THR A 114 8.67 15.79 -1.71
C THR A 114 9.78 14.87 -1.16
N PRO A 115 10.77 14.49 -1.99
CA PRO A 115 11.97 13.80 -1.49
C PRO A 115 12.63 14.53 -0.32
N GLU A 116 12.74 15.86 -0.41
CA GLU A 116 13.37 16.68 0.63
C GLU A 116 12.55 16.71 1.92
N GLY A 117 11.23 16.90 1.84
CA GLY A 117 10.34 16.84 3.00
C GLY A 117 10.37 15.48 3.69
N PHE A 118 10.35 14.40 2.91
CA PHE A 118 10.45 13.05 3.45
C PHE A 118 11.80 12.80 4.14
N ILE A 119 12.93 13.20 3.53
CA ILE A 119 14.26 13.08 4.15
C ILE A 119 14.34 13.88 5.46
N ARG A 120 13.77 15.09 5.50
CA ARG A 120 13.72 15.90 6.73
C ARG A 120 12.95 15.19 7.83
N ALA A 121 11.80 14.60 7.52
CA ALA A 121 11.03 13.80 8.48
C ALA A 121 11.83 12.60 9.00
N VAL A 122 12.54 11.89 8.11
CA VAL A 122 13.40 10.76 8.51
C VAL A 122 14.56 11.20 9.41
N LYS A 123 15.18 12.36 9.13
CA LYS A 123 16.24 12.93 9.99
C LYS A 123 15.72 13.22 11.41
N LEU A 124 14.52 13.79 11.54
CA LEU A 124 13.90 14.04 12.85
C LEU A 124 13.67 12.73 13.63
N LEU A 125 13.15 11.70 12.98
CA LEU A 125 12.92 10.39 13.61
C LEU A 125 14.21 9.67 14.00
N THR A 126 15.28 9.85 13.22
CA THR A 126 16.56 9.17 13.46
C THR A 126 17.39 9.86 14.54
N ASN A 127 17.40 11.20 14.59
CA ASN A 127 18.10 11.98 15.62
C ASN A 127 17.65 11.62 17.04
N GLU A 128 16.33 11.49 17.26
CA GLU A 128 15.76 11.32 18.60
C GLU A 128 15.68 9.86 19.03
N ASN A 129 15.51 8.90 18.10
CA ASN A 129 15.14 7.54 18.48
C ASN A 129 15.92 6.38 17.87
N HIS A 130 16.66 6.51 16.76
CA HIS A 130 17.35 5.38 16.10
C HIS A 130 16.53 4.06 15.97
N ARG A 131 15.19 4.09 16.13
CA ARG A 131 14.31 2.91 16.13
C ARG A 131 13.55 2.77 14.81
N LEU A 132 13.78 3.68 13.88
CA LEU A 132 13.25 3.61 12.53
C LEU A 132 13.81 2.37 11.83
N LYS A 133 12.93 1.44 11.49
CA LYS A 133 13.26 0.13 10.92
C LYS A 133 12.94 0.02 9.45
N SER A 134 11.87 0.69 9.00
CA SER A 134 11.34 0.50 7.67
C SER A 134 10.70 1.79 7.16
N LEU A 135 11.01 2.12 5.91
CA LEU A 135 10.50 3.23 5.15
C LEU A 135 9.87 2.72 3.86
N LYS A 136 8.76 3.33 3.46
CA LYS A 136 8.14 3.08 2.15
C LYS A 136 7.82 4.41 1.50
N VAL A 137 8.44 4.67 0.37
CA VAL A 137 8.50 5.98 -0.28
C VAL A 137 8.14 5.88 -1.77
N SER A 138 7.74 4.69 -2.23
CA SER A 138 7.34 4.48 -3.62
C SER A 138 6.24 5.42 -4.10
N GLY A 139 6.39 6.00 -5.29
CA GLY A 139 5.41 6.94 -5.84
C GLY A 139 5.59 8.40 -5.42
N ILE A 140 6.58 8.72 -4.57
CA ILE A 140 7.12 10.09 -4.52
C ILE A 140 7.90 10.35 -5.80
N TYR A 141 7.55 11.43 -6.51
CA TYR A 141 8.20 11.78 -7.78
C TYR A 141 9.57 12.41 -7.57
N ASN A 142 10.43 12.29 -8.59
CA ASN A 142 11.73 12.96 -8.68
C ASN A 142 12.73 12.62 -7.54
N MET A 143 12.56 11.48 -6.88
CA MET A 143 13.57 10.94 -5.96
C MET A 143 14.85 10.60 -6.72
N LYS A 144 15.98 11.18 -6.32
CA LYS A 144 17.28 10.93 -6.95
C LYS A 144 18.08 9.85 -6.23
N LYS A 145 19.17 9.41 -6.84
CA LYS A 145 20.07 8.40 -6.25
C LYS A 145 20.69 8.90 -4.94
N GLU A 146 21.07 10.18 -4.89
CA GLU A 146 21.68 10.79 -3.70
C GLU A 146 20.70 10.86 -2.52
N ASP A 147 19.41 11.08 -2.81
CA ASP A 147 18.34 11.06 -1.84
C ASP A 147 18.17 9.65 -1.24
N LEU A 148 18.19 8.62 -2.09
CA LEU A 148 18.12 7.22 -1.67
C LEU A 148 19.34 6.81 -0.83
N GLU A 149 20.55 7.22 -1.23
CA GLU A 149 21.78 7.01 -0.45
C GLU A 149 21.69 7.69 0.92
N THR A 150 21.11 8.89 0.98
CA THR A 150 20.84 9.60 2.24
C THR A 150 19.88 8.80 3.12
N LEU A 151 18.76 8.31 2.58
CA LEU A 151 17.81 7.49 3.35
C LEU A 151 18.46 6.20 3.87
N HIS A 152 19.24 5.53 3.04
CA HIS A 152 20.02 4.37 3.46
C HIS A 152 21.02 4.71 4.56
N SER A 153 21.73 5.83 4.48
CA SER A 153 22.67 6.25 5.52
C SER A 153 21.96 6.50 6.87
N LEU A 154 20.75 7.06 6.83
CA LEU A 154 19.96 7.37 8.02
C LEU A 154 19.38 6.11 8.69
N ILE A 155 18.97 5.10 7.91
CA ILE A 155 18.44 3.83 8.45
C ILE A 155 19.55 2.82 8.79
N ASN A 156 20.60 2.73 7.97
CA ASN A 156 21.65 1.71 8.08
C ASN A 156 22.64 1.94 9.23
N LEU A 157 22.44 2.95 10.08
CA LEU A 157 23.12 3.05 11.39
C LEU A 157 22.86 1.82 12.30
N ASN A 158 21.90 0.95 11.95
CA ASN A 158 21.51 -0.22 12.74
C ASN A 158 21.55 -1.59 12.03
N GLN A 159 21.96 -1.69 10.76
CA GLN A 159 21.81 -2.95 10.00
C GLN A 159 23.09 -3.33 9.25
N ALA A 160 24.02 -3.93 9.99
CA ALA A 160 25.02 -4.80 9.37
C ALA A 160 24.30 -6.02 8.77
N GLN A 161 24.32 -6.14 7.44
CA GLN A 161 24.04 -7.38 6.70
C GLN A 161 22.59 -7.91 6.72
N GLN A 162 21.59 -7.11 6.34
CA GLN A 162 20.36 -7.70 5.82
C GLN A 162 20.52 -8.04 4.33
N LYS A 163 20.44 -9.33 3.99
CA LYS A 163 20.32 -9.78 2.60
C LYS A 163 18.98 -9.27 2.08
N LYS A 164 19.02 -8.34 1.11
CA LYS A 164 17.82 -7.84 0.42
C LYS A 164 17.06 -9.04 -0.17
N GLY A 165 15.88 -9.34 0.36
CA GLY A 165 15.01 -10.38 -0.17
C GLY A 165 14.60 -10.08 -1.60
N LYS A 166 14.22 -11.11 -2.36
CA LYS A 166 13.66 -10.90 -3.71
C LYS A 166 12.27 -10.27 -3.57
N ILE A 167 12.01 -9.20 -4.33
CA ILE A 167 10.72 -8.53 -4.33
C ILE A 167 9.97 -8.92 -5.59
N PHE A 168 8.86 -9.65 -5.46
CA PHE A 168 8.08 -10.10 -6.62
C PHE A 168 6.88 -9.18 -6.89
N TYR A 169 6.69 -8.84 -8.17
CA TYR A 169 5.66 -7.91 -8.62
C TYR A 169 4.24 -8.30 -8.21
N HIS A 170 3.83 -9.53 -8.50
CA HIS A 170 2.49 -10.03 -8.20
C HIS A 170 2.18 -10.11 -6.70
N GLU A 171 3.17 -10.37 -5.85
CA GLU A 171 3.00 -10.39 -4.39
C GLU A 171 2.81 -8.96 -3.86
N TYR A 172 3.65 -8.02 -4.32
CA TYR A 172 3.51 -6.62 -3.96
C TYR A 172 2.13 -6.08 -4.32
N ARG A 173 1.63 -6.42 -5.51
CA ARG A 173 0.32 -5.95 -5.99
C ARG A 173 -0.84 -6.59 -5.23
N LYS A 174 -0.74 -7.86 -4.84
CA LYS A 174 -1.79 -8.58 -4.08
C LYS A 174 -1.87 -8.14 -2.62
N CYS A 175 -0.82 -7.53 -2.07
CA CYS A 175 -0.76 -7.16 -0.67
C CYS A 175 -1.63 -5.92 -0.39
N SER A 176 -2.79 -6.12 0.23
CA SER A 176 -3.53 -5.05 0.93
C SER A 176 -2.68 -4.49 2.07
N SER A 177 -2.81 -3.21 2.42
CA SER A 177 -1.78 -2.54 3.23
C SER A 177 -1.62 -3.06 4.65
N LEU A 178 -2.53 -3.90 5.12
CA LEU A 178 -2.48 -4.60 6.40
C LEU A 178 -1.37 -5.68 6.51
N ARG A 179 -0.80 -6.17 5.41
CA ARG A 179 0.23 -7.24 5.42
C ARG A 179 1.60 -6.79 4.92
N HIS A 180 1.86 -5.49 4.91
CA HIS A 180 3.15 -4.92 4.54
C HIS A 180 4.29 -5.23 5.53
N GLU A 181 4.03 -6.01 6.57
CA GLU A 181 5.04 -6.49 7.53
C GLU A 181 5.99 -7.54 6.95
N GLU A 182 5.60 -8.24 5.87
CA GLU A 182 6.35 -9.40 5.35
C GLU A 182 7.32 -9.06 4.21
N ILE A 183 7.27 -7.86 3.63
CA ILE A 183 8.26 -7.42 2.63
C ILE A 183 9.46 -6.87 3.39
N ASP A 184 10.39 -7.77 3.68
CA ASP A 184 11.60 -7.64 4.52
C ASP A 184 12.66 -6.69 3.91
N GLY A 185 12.31 -5.39 3.85
CA GLY A 185 13.19 -4.33 3.38
C GLY A 185 13.06 -3.05 4.21
N SER A 186 14.20 -2.42 4.49
CA SER A 186 14.27 -1.13 5.17
C SER A 186 13.77 0.03 4.29
N VAL A 187 13.87 -0.10 2.97
CA VAL A 187 13.34 0.86 1.97
C VAL A 187 12.76 0.06 0.80
N ASP A 188 11.57 0.43 0.32
CA ASP A 188 10.86 -0.26 -0.77
C ASP A 188 11.38 0.04 -2.18
N VAL A 189 12.03 1.18 -2.38
CA VAL A 189 12.60 1.59 -3.67
C VAL A 189 14.08 1.22 -3.85
N ASP A 190 14.54 1.18 -5.09
CA ASP A 190 15.93 0.98 -5.49
C ASP A 190 16.22 1.70 -6.83
N VAL A 191 17.49 1.78 -7.20
CA VAL A 191 17.89 2.24 -8.55
C VAL A 191 17.59 1.15 -9.57
N CYS A 192 16.73 1.46 -10.54
CA CYS A 192 16.39 0.52 -11.59
C CYS A 192 17.61 0.27 -12.53
N PRO A 193 18.05 -0.98 -12.75
CA PRO A 193 19.20 -1.28 -13.63
C PRO A 193 18.93 -1.06 -15.12
N LYS A 194 17.73 -0.60 -15.51
CA LYS A 194 17.34 -0.35 -16.91
C LYS A 194 17.23 1.13 -17.23
N CYS A 195 16.59 1.92 -16.36
CA CYS A 195 16.42 3.35 -16.55
C CYS A 195 17.27 4.21 -15.61
N HIS A 196 17.93 3.63 -14.61
CA HIS A 196 18.73 4.33 -13.59
C HIS A 196 17.93 5.29 -12.68
N GLU A 197 16.60 5.26 -12.76
CA GLU A 197 15.70 6.02 -11.88
C GLU A 197 15.44 5.27 -10.56
N VAL A 198 15.19 6.02 -9.49
CA VAL A 198 14.75 5.46 -8.19
C VAL A 198 13.28 5.09 -8.26
N ARG A 199 12.98 3.79 -8.20
CA ARG A 199 11.61 3.24 -8.33
C ARG A 199 11.48 1.96 -7.51
N MET A 200 10.27 1.44 -7.38
CA MET A 200 10.09 0.04 -7.01
C MET A 200 10.78 -0.84 -8.06
N VAL A 201 11.64 -1.75 -7.62
CA VAL A 201 12.38 -2.67 -8.49
C VAL A 201 12.02 -4.10 -8.12
N PHE A 202 11.57 -4.87 -9.11
CA PHE A 202 11.07 -6.23 -8.90
C PHE A 202 11.97 -7.27 -9.54
N ASP A 203 12.10 -8.40 -8.86
CA ASP A 203 12.74 -9.62 -9.36
C ASP A 203 11.74 -10.47 -10.12
N CYS A 204 12.23 -11.25 -11.08
CA CYS A 204 11.40 -12.19 -11.83
C CYS A 204 11.32 -13.55 -11.12
N PRO A 205 10.12 -14.03 -10.77
CA PRO A 205 9.94 -15.34 -10.13
C PRO A 205 10.22 -16.50 -11.11
N GLY A 206 10.09 -16.28 -12.43
CA GLY A 206 10.24 -17.32 -13.43
C GLY A 206 11.66 -17.88 -13.49
N VAL A 207 11.82 -19.18 -13.24
CA VAL A 207 13.04 -19.96 -13.53
C VAL A 207 13.30 -19.98 -15.04
N PHE A 208 12.24 -20.14 -15.84
CA PHE A 208 12.28 -20.14 -17.30
C PHE A 208 11.92 -18.79 -17.93
N CYS A 209 12.16 -17.69 -17.22
CA CYS A 209 11.90 -16.35 -17.74
C CYS A 209 12.52 -16.18 -19.14
N PRO A 210 11.75 -15.82 -20.19
CA PRO A 210 12.26 -15.67 -21.55
C PRO A 210 13.47 -14.73 -21.61
N ARG A 211 13.47 -13.67 -20.78
CA ARG A 211 14.59 -12.71 -20.66
C ARG A 211 15.82 -13.29 -19.96
N LYS A 212 15.66 -14.22 -18.99
CA LYS A 212 16.81 -14.90 -18.34
C LYS A 212 17.52 -15.84 -19.33
N LYS A 213 16.77 -16.50 -20.22
CA LYS A 213 17.34 -17.42 -21.23
C LYS A 213 18.24 -16.73 -22.25
N GLN A 214 17.93 -15.48 -22.63
CA GLN A 214 18.68 -14.77 -23.66
C GLN A 214 20.03 -14.20 -23.19
N HIS A 215 20.20 -13.90 -21.91
CA HIS A 215 21.35 -13.12 -21.43
C HIS A 215 22.27 -13.84 -20.45
N GLN A 216 22.02 -15.13 -20.13
CA GLN A 216 22.83 -16.11 -19.34
C GLN A 216 23.48 -15.67 -18.01
N THR A 217 23.56 -14.39 -17.66
CA THR A 217 24.29 -13.86 -16.50
C THR A 217 23.58 -12.73 -15.75
N ILE A 218 22.42 -12.25 -16.24
CA ILE A 218 21.70 -11.11 -15.63
C ILE A 218 20.40 -11.60 -14.97
N GLU A 219 20.26 -11.39 -13.66
CA GLU A 219 18.97 -11.54 -12.97
C GLU A 219 17.91 -10.60 -13.63
N CYS A 220 16.75 -11.12 -14.11
CA CYS A 220 15.65 -10.27 -14.66
C CYS A 220 15.09 -9.39 -13.53
N ARG A 221 15.67 -8.20 -13.38
CA ARG A 221 15.38 -7.21 -12.34
C ARG A 221 15.13 -5.84 -12.99
N GLY A 222 14.15 -5.10 -12.51
CA GLY A 222 13.82 -3.78 -13.04
C GLY A 222 12.50 -3.23 -12.51
N CYS A 223 12.22 -1.95 -12.75
CA CYS A 223 10.92 -1.37 -12.39
C CYS A 223 9.78 -1.92 -13.26
N ASP A 224 8.56 -1.61 -12.86
CA ASP A 224 7.30 -1.90 -13.58
C ASP A 224 7.22 -1.19 -14.94
N HIS A 225 7.83 -0.01 -15.10
CA HIS A 225 7.84 0.73 -16.36
C HIS A 225 8.80 0.12 -17.40
N CYS A 226 9.98 -0.35 -16.98
CA CYS A 226 10.98 -0.91 -17.90
C CYS A 226 10.73 -2.38 -18.27
N ILE A 227 10.04 -3.12 -17.40
CA ILE A 227 9.79 -4.55 -17.58
C ILE A 227 8.31 -4.80 -17.27
N PRO A 228 7.45 -4.91 -18.30
CA PRO A 228 6.08 -5.37 -18.13
C PRO A 228 6.06 -6.75 -17.48
N ARG A 229 5.17 -6.97 -16.52
CA ARG A 229 5.03 -8.23 -15.78
C ARG A 229 3.58 -8.63 -15.72
N CYS A 230 3.34 -9.93 -15.64
CA CYS A 230 1.99 -10.46 -15.47
C CYS A 230 1.47 -10.13 -14.07
N GLU A 231 0.26 -9.60 -13.98
CA GLU A 231 -0.42 -9.29 -12.71
C GLU A 231 -0.65 -10.54 -11.84
N GLU A 232 -0.86 -11.71 -12.46
CA GLU A 232 -1.14 -12.95 -11.73
C GLU A 232 0.09 -13.64 -11.16
N CYS A 233 1.11 -13.83 -12.00
CA CYS A 233 2.29 -14.64 -11.68
C CYS A 233 3.60 -13.85 -11.60
N GLY A 234 3.61 -12.56 -11.95
CA GLY A 234 4.78 -11.68 -11.84
C GLY A 234 5.90 -11.93 -12.84
N ILE A 235 5.76 -12.91 -13.74
CA ILE A 235 6.78 -13.22 -14.77
C ILE A 235 6.91 -12.04 -15.76
N CYS A 236 8.16 -11.75 -16.16
CA CYS A 236 8.50 -10.74 -17.19
C CYS A 236 7.77 -11.10 -18.52
N ILE A 237 6.90 -10.22 -19.02
CA ILE A 237 6.18 -10.39 -20.30
C ILE A 237 7.02 -9.79 -21.44
N THR A 238 7.13 -10.51 -22.55
CA THR A 238 7.63 -9.95 -23.81
C THR A 238 6.47 -9.51 -24.70
N GLY A 239 6.63 -8.50 -25.55
CA GLY A 239 5.50 -7.89 -26.29
C GLY A 239 4.66 -8.86 -27.13
N LEU A 240 5.18 -10.05 -27.46
CA LEU A 240 4.47 -11.11 -28.17
C LEU A 240 3.57 -11.98 -27.26
N GLU A 241 3.76 -11.94 -25.94
CA GLU A 241 3.05 -12.75 -24.94
C GLU A 241 1.99 -11.94 -24.18
N LEU A 242 1.79 -10.66 -24.53
CA LEU A 242 0.82 -9.79 -23.90
C LEU A 242 -0.58 -10.07 -24.46
N ALA A 243 -1.43 -10.67 -23.65
CA ALA A 243 -2.83 -10.89 -24.00
C ALA A 243 -3.73 -9.81 -23.38
N GLU A 244 -4.66 -9.28 -24.17
CA GLU A 244 -5.56 -8.22 -23.71
C GLU A 244 -6.54 -8.74 -22.65
N ALA A 245 -6.52 -8.11 -21.47
CA ALA A 245 -7.50 -8.33 -20.42
C ALA A 245 -8.71 -7.39 -20.59
N ALA A 246 -9.80 -7.67 -19.87
CA ALA A 246 -10.93 -6.77 -19.73
C ALA A 246 -10.63 -5.58 -18.78
N CYS A 247 -9.61 -5.73 -17.93
CA CYS A 247 -8.99 -4.66 -17.15
C CYS A 247 -7.76 -4.08 -17.89
N ALA A 248 -7.20 -2.99 -17.37
CA ALA A 248 -5.98 -2.36 -17.90
C ALA A 248 -4.69 -3.14 -17.57
N ASP A 249 -4.77 -4.18 -16.74
CA ASP A 249 -3.58 -4.93 -16.31
C ASP A 249 -3.06 -5.91 -17.37
N ALA A 250 -1.76 -6.19 -17.30
CA ALA A 250 -1.07 -7.09 -18.20
C ALA A 250 -1.15 -8.55 -17.72
N LEU A 251 -1.51 -9.46 -18.62
CA LEU A 251 -1.53 -10.90 -18.38
C LEU A 251 -0.62 -11.61 -19.39
N CYS A 252 0.18 -12.58 -18.92
CA CYS A 252 0.85 -13.49 -19.82
C CYS A 252 -0.16 -14.48 -20.41
N LEU A 253 0.16 -15.08 -21.56
CA LEU A 253 -0.74 -16.00 -22.25
C LEU A 253 -1.20 -17.17 -21.38
N GLU A 254 -0.31 -17.76 -20.57
CA GLU A 254 -0.66 -18.89 -19.69
C GLU A 254 -1.72 -18.49 -18.65
N CYS A 255 -1.48 -17.41 -17.88
CA CYS A 255 -2.46 -16.92 -16.93
C CYS A 255 -3.74 -16.45 -17.63
N TRP A 256 -3.61 -15.82 -18.80
CA TRP A 256 -4.75 -15.42 -19.60
C TRP A 256 -5.62 -16.62 -19.93
N LEU A 257 -5.08 -17.76 -20.36
CA LEU A 257 -5.85 -18.97 -20.71
C LEU A 257 -6.61 -19.55 -19.52
N GLN A 258 -6.01 -19.58 -18.34
CA GLN A 258 -6.61 -20.18 -17.13
C GLN A 258 -7.73 -19.34 -16.49
N LEU A 259 -7.77 -18.03 -16.75
CA LEU A 259 -8.76 -17.14 -16.12
C LEU A 259 -10.15 -17.25 -16.78
N PRO A 260 -11.26 -17.11 -16.02
CA PRO A 260 -12.60 -17.03 -16.60
C PRO A 260 -12.73 -15.90 -17.63
N LYS A 261 -13.54 -16.09 -18.67
CA LYS A 261 -13.69 -15.12 -19.77
C LYS A 261 -15.04 -14.44 -19.77
N CYS A 262 -15.06 -13.17 -20.21
CA CYS A 262 -16.29 -12.47 -20.52
C CYS A 262 -17.02 -13.17 -21.67
N ASN A 263 -18.33 -13.41 -21.52
CA ASN A 263 -19.15 -14.13 -22.51
C ASN A 263 -19.23 -13.44 -23.88
N PHE A 264 -18.93 -12.14 -23.97
CA PHE A 264 -19.04 -11.36 -25.21
C PHE A 264 -17.69 -11.11 -25.89
N CYS A 265 -16.70 -10.60 -25.16
CA CYS A 265 -15.41 -10.23 -25.74
C CYS A 265 -14.32 -11.29 -25.58
N ASN A 266 -14.61 -12.39 -24.89
CA ASN A 266 -13.66 -13.45 -24.58
C ASN A 266 -12.38 -12.96 -23.85
N LYS A 267 -12.47 -11.85 -23.11
CA LYS A 267 -11.36 -11.31 -22.31
C LYS A 267 -11.55 -11.61 -20.82
N PRO A 268 -10.51 -12.01 -20.09
CA PRO A 268 -10.55 -12.22 -18.64
C PRO A 268 -10.35 -10.93 -17.86
N TYR A 269 -10.78 -10.90 -16.61
CA TYR A 269 -10.22 -10.00 -15.60
C TYR A 269 -9.03 -10.67 -14.91
N CYS A 270 -8.04 -9.90 -14.46
CA CYS A 270 -7.12 -10.39 -13.42
C CYS A 270 -7.92 -10.63 -12.13
N ASN A 271 -7.38 -11.44 -11.22
CA ASN A 271 -8.02 -11.82 -9.96
C ASN A 271 -8.33 -10.59 -9.08
N GLN A 272 -7.50 -9.55 -9.12
CA GLN A 272 -7.75 -8.31 -8.38
C GLN A 272 -9.03 -7.61 -8.84
N HIS A 273 -9.33 -7.69 -10.14
CA HIS A 273 -10.47 -7.03 -10.77
C HIS A 273 -11.62 -7.99 -11.10
N ALA A 274 -11.56 -9.26 -10.67
CA ALA A 274 -12.57 -10.27 -10.96
C ALA A 274 -13.98 -9.88 -10.45
N HIS A 275 -14.05 -9.07 -9.38
CA HIS A 275 -15.30 -8.58 -8.81
C HIS A 275 -16.03 -7.54 -9.67
N GLN A 276 -15.36 -6.95 -10.66
CA GLN A 276 -15.97 -5.94 -11.55
C GLN A 276 -16.90 -6.56 -12.60
N GLY A 277 -16.82 -7.87 -12.82
CA GLY A 277 -17.69 -8.59 -13.75
C GLY A 277 -19.09 -8.80 -13.17
N CYS A 278 -20.12 -8.58 -14.00
CA CYS A 278 -21.49 -8.92 -13.65
C CYS A 278 -21.74 -10.41 -13.92
N ARG A 279 -22.26 -11.14 -12.94
CA ARG A 279 -22.71 -12.53 -13.12
C ARG A 279 -24.22 -12.57 -13.20
N PHE A 280 -24.76 -13.16 -14.26
CA PHE A 280 -26.19 -13.41 -14.39
C PHE A 280 -26.53 -14.78 -13.84
N SER A 281 -27.62 -14.86 -13.06
CA SER A 281 -28.15 -16.12 -12.51
C SER A 281 -28.38 -17.13 -13.63
N GLY A 282 -27.73 -18.30 -13.54
CA GLY A 282 -27.87 -19.40 -14.50
C GLY A 282 -26.83 -19.43 -15.63
N SER A 283 -25.87 -18.49 -15.69
CA SER A 283 -24.76 -18.54 -16.65
C SER A 283 -23.44 -18.98 -15.98
N SER A 284 -22.63 -19.78 -16.69
CA SER A 284 -21.32 -20.25 -16.22
C SER A 284 -20.18 -19.23 -16.42
N GLY A 285 -20.52 -17.96 -16.67
CA GLY A 285 -19.56 -16.90 -17.01
C GLY A 285 -19.94 -15.53 -16.46
N PHE A 286 -19.18 -14.51 -16.83
CA PHE A 286 -19.45 -13.12 -16.47
C PHE A 286 -19.54 -12.24 -17.71
N VAL A 287 -20.06 -11.04 -17.55
CA VAL A 287 -20.01 -9.98 -18.54
C VAL A 287 -19.17 -8.84 -17.98
N CYS A 288 -18.12 -8.46 -18.70
CA CYS A 288 -17.26 -7.34 -18.27
C CYS A 288 -18.02 -6.02 -18.37
N THR A 289 -17.60 -5.03 -17.58
CA THR A 289 -18.27 -3.71 -17.51
C THR A 289 -18.41 -3.04 -18.88
N THR A 290 -17.39 -3.14 -19.72
CA THR A 290 -17.41 -2.59 -21.09
C THR A 290 -18.44 -3.28 -21.98
N CYS A 291 -18.59 -4.60 -21.89
CA CYS A 291 -19.61 -5.32 -22.66
C CYS A 291 -21.01 -5.10 -22.08
N HIS A 292 -21.14 -5.03 -20.76
CA HIS A 292 -22.41 -4.73 -20.10
C HIS A 292 -22.93 -3.37 -20.58
N ALA A 293 -22.12 -2.31 -20.53
CA ALA A 293 -22.52 -0.98 -20.98
C ALA A 293 -22.86 -0.88 -22.47
N LYS A 294 -22.44 -1.85 -23.29
CA LYS A 294 -22.72 -1.89 -24.74
C LYS A 294 -23.92 -2.75 -25.10
N PHE A 295 -24.19 -3.81 -24.34
CA PHE A 295 -25.11 -4.87 -24.73
C PHE A 295 -26.24 -5.14 -23.72
N CYS A 296 -26.24 -4.47 -22.56
CA CYS A 296 -27.23 -4.60 -21.50
C CYS A 296 -27.70 -3.21 -21.02
#